data_AF-A0A1G0AJF7-F1
#
_entry.id   AF-A0A1G0AJF7-F1
#
_cell.length_a   1.000
_cell.length_b   1.000
_cell.length_c   1.000
_cell.angle_alpha   90.00
_cell.angle_beta   90.00
_cell.angle_gamma   90.00
#
_symmetry.space_group_name_H-M   'P 1'
#
loop_
_entity.id
_entity.type
_entity.pdbx_description
1 polymer ?
#
loop_
_entity_poly.entity_id
_entity_poly.type
_entity_poly.pdbx_seq_one_letter_code
_entity_poly.pdbx_strand_id
1 'polypeptide(L)'
;MKEMGAPPPGPGQPYGPPPYQGPVYYPPVNVEGLLKKRMILGMNGIGLLLIFVGFLFALSGLGGAYTFAKFLIGTGGLVGAFGSVAGALGSKRTTDMQNLGLFIWAGLLLAFSAWLLIGFAAITF
;
A
#
# COMPACT_ATOMS: atom_id res chain seq x y z
N MET A 1 47.98 0.65 11.21
CA MET A 1 48.09 0.32 12.63
C MET A 1 47.28 -0.96 12.85
N LYS A 2 47.96 -2.09 13.07
CA LYS A 2 47.36 -3.41 13.25
C LYS A 2 47.07 -3.58 14.74
N GLU A 3 45.83 -3.87 15.10
CA GLU A 3 45.44 -4.20 16.46
C GLU A 3 46.26 -5.40 16.95
N MET A 4 47.05 -5.19 18.01
CA MET A 4 47.77 -6.26 18.69
C MET A 4 46.73 -7.09 19.44
N GLY A 5 46.45 -8.29 18.93
CA GLY A 5 45.58 -9.26 19.60
C GLY A 5 46.10 -9.55 21.01
N ALA A 6 45.19 -9.53 21.98
CA ALA A 6 45.51 -9.78 23.38
C ALA A 6 46.24 -11.12 23.56
N PRO A 7 47.21 -11.20 24.49
CA PRO A 7 48.00 -12.42 24.71
C PRO A 7 47.10 -13.59 25.13
N PRO A 8 47.43 -14.84 24.73
CA PRO A 8 46.63 -16.00 25.06
C PRO A 8 46.56 -16.20 26.58
N PRO A 9 45.41 -16.63 27.14
CA PRO A 9 45.29 -16.85 28.58
C PRO A 9 46.24 -17.96 29.04
N GLY A 10 47.03 -17.68 30.06
CA GLY A 10 47.88 -18.67 30.71
C GLY A 10 47.07 -19.79 31.39
N PRO A 11 47.66 -20.98 31.62
CA PRO A 11 46.96 -22.09 32.23
C PRO A 11 46.60 -21.74 33.68
N GLY A 12 45.30 -21.56 33.96
CA GLY A 12 44.76 -21.32 35.30
C GLY A 12 43.79 -20.15 35.45
N GLN A 13 43.45 -19.42 34.39
CA GLN A 13 42.45 -18.34 34.49
C GLN A 13 41.02 -18.92 34.59
N PRO A 14 40.18 -18.51 35.57
CA PRO A 14 38.79 -18.91 35.64
C PRO A 14 38.08 -18.51 34.35
N TYR A 15 37.35 -19.45 33.73
CA TYR A 15 36.48 -19.15 32.60
C TYR A 15 35.52 -18.03 33.01
N GLY A 16 35.78 -16.82 32.53
CA GLY A 16 34.89 -15.68 32.72
C GLY A 16 33.52 -16.01 32.12
N PRO A 17 32.42 -15.47 32.70
CA PRO A 17 31.09 -15.75 32.20
C PRO A 17 31.00 -15.38 30.72
N PRO A 18 30.30 -16.19 29.89
CA PRO A 18 30.18 -15.93 28.47
C PRO A 18 29.67 -14.50 28.23
N PRO A 19 30.25 -13.76 27.28
CA PRO A 19 29.84 -12.38 27.02
C PRO A 19 28.34 -12.38 26.69
N TYR A 20 27.58 -11.60 27.45
CA TYR A 20 26.15 -11.43 27.24
C TYR A 20 25.94 -10.90 25.83
N GLN A 21 25.46 -11.75 24.93
CA GLN A 21 24.99 -11.34 23.62
C GLN A 21 23.79 -10.44 23.85
N GLY A 22 24.02 -9.12 23.79
CA GLY A 22 22.96 -8.13 23.88
C GLY A 22 21.86 -8.41 22.84
N PRO A 23 20.65 -7.85 23.04
CA PRO A 23 19.54 -8.07 22.13
C PRO A 23 19.98 -7.84 20.69
N VAL A 24 19.76 -8.84 19.83
CA VAL A 24 20.02 -8.74 18.39
C VAL A 24 19.15 -7.62 17.85
N TYR A 25 19.76 -6.47 17.56
CA TYR A 25 19.08 -5.37 16.91
C TYR A 25 18.83 -5.77 15.45
N TYR A 26 17.60 -6.18 15.16
CA TYR A 26 17.13 -6.25 13.79
C TYR A 26 16.94 -4.82 13.29
N PRO A 27 17.72 -4.35 12.30
CA PRO A 27 17.45 -3.07 11.69
C PRO A 27 16.03 -3.09 11.12
N PRO A 28 15.24 -2.01 11.32
CA PRO A 28 13.91 -1.93 10.75
C PRO A 28 14.01 -2.15 9.24
N VAL A 29 13.17 -3.04 8.71
CA VAL A 29 13.08 -3.29 7.26
C VAL A 29 12.77 -1.96 6.61
N ASN A 30 13.70 -1.43 5.82
CA ASN A 30 13.52 -0.17 5.11
C ASN A 30 12.52 -0.40 3.96
N VAL A 31 11.24 -0.21 4.26
CA VAL A 31 10.13 -0.25 3.29
C VAL A 31 10.15 0.97 2.36
N GLU A 32 10.89 2.04 2.69
CA GLU A 32 11.00 3.26 1.88
C GLU A 32 11.65 2.97 0.51
N GLY A 33 12.53 1.97 0.43
CA GLY A 33 13.13 1.52 -0.83
C GLY A 33 12.18 0.76 -1.76
N LEU A 34 11.13 0.14 -1.20
CA LEU A 34 10.22 -0.75 -1.95
C LEU A 34 8.93 -0.06 -2.40
N LEU A 35 8.42 0.94 -1.66
CA LEU A 35 7.12 1.56 -1.89
C LEU A 35 7.21 3.04 -2.26
N LYS A 36 7.42 3.32 -3.56
CA LYS A 36 7.39 4.70 -4.06
C LYS A 36 5.97 5.26 -3.99
N LYS A 37 5.77 6.41 -3.32
CA LYS A 37 4.47 7.12 -3.22
C LYS A 37 3.76 7.31 -4.57
N ARG A 38 4.52 7.57 -5.64
CA ARG A 38 4.00 7.69 -7.01
C ARG A 38 3.35 6.39 -7.52
N MET A 39 3.90 5.24 -7.17
CA MET A 39 3.35 3.94 -7.52
C MET A 39 2.06 3.67 -6.76
N ILE A 40 2.02 3.97 -5.46
CA ILE A 40 0.81 3.83 -4.63
C ILE A 40 -0.31 4.71 -5.19
N LEU A 41 0.01 5.96 -5.55
CA LEU A 41 -0.95 6.87 -6.18
C LEU A 41 -1.45 6.30 -7.53
N GLY A 42 -0.53 5.83 -8.37
CA GLY A 42 -0.87 5.23 -9.66
C GLY A 42 -1.79 4.02 -9.54
N MET A 43 -1.49 3.09 -8.64
CA MET A 43 -2.29 1.88 -8.42
C MET A 43 -3.70 2.21 -7.90
N ASN A 44 -3.80 3.12 -6.90
CA ASN A 44 -5.10 3.57 -6.42
C ASN A 44 -5.88 4.29 -7.52
N GLY A 45 -5.21 5.16 -8.28
CA GLY A 45 -5.82 5.88 -9.40
C GLY A 45 -6.36 4.94 -10.47
N ILE A 46 -5.59 3.93 -10.88
CA ILE A 46 -6.03 2.91 -11.83
C ILE A 46 -7.21 2.11 -11.27
N GLY A 47 -7.15 1.67 -10.02
CA GLY A 47 -8.25 0.96 -9.37
C GLY A 47 -9.55 1.75 -9.39
N LEU A 48 -9.51 3.01 -8.95
CA LEU A 48 -10.67 3.91 -8.96
C LEU A 48 -11.17 4.21 -10.37
N LEU A 49 -10.27 4.37 -11.34
CA LEU A 49 -10.64 4.58 -12.75
C LEU A 49 -11.38 3.38 -13.32
N LEU A 50 -10.91 2.16 -13.06
CA LEU A 50 -11.56 0.94 -13.52
C LEU A 50 -12.93 0.74 -12.86
N ILE A 51 -13.06 1.07 -11.58
CA ILE A 51 -14.37 1.10 -10.89
C ILE A 51 -15.30 2.11 -11.57
N PHE A 52 -14.80 3.30 -11.91
CA PHE A 52 -15.58 4.30 -12.62
C PHE A 52 -16.08 3.79 -13.97
N VAL A 53 -15.20 3.19 -14.77
CA VAL A 53 -15.56 2.62 -16.08
C VAL A 53 -16.64 1.55 -15.93
N GLY A 54 -16.46 0.60 -15.00
CA GLY A 54 -17.46 -0.43 -14.77
C GLY A 54 -18.78 0.10 -14.23
N PHE A 55 -18.74 1.16 -13.42
CA PHE A 55 -19.94 1.88 -13.00
C PHE A 55 -20.66 2.57 -14.18
N LEU A 56 -19.92 3.13 -15.15
CA LEU A 56 -20.53 3.67 -16.37
C LEU A 56 -21.21 2.58 -17.21
N PHE A 57 -20.62 1.39 -17.32
CA PHE A 57 -21.29 0.24 -17.95
C PHE A 57 -22.57 -0.17 -17.20
N ALA A 58 -22.58 -0.10 -15.87
CA ALA A 58 -23.79 -0.37 -15.09
C ALA A 58 -24.92 0.64 -15.35
N LEU A 59 -24.58 1.87 -15.74
CA LEU A 59 -25.54 2.93 -16.02
C LEU A 59 -25.89 3.06 -17.51
N SER A 60 -25.15 2.42 -18.42
CA SER A 60 -25.21 2.73 -19.86
C SER A 60 -26.56 2.42 -20.52
N GLY A 61 -27.36 1.53 -19.93
CA GLY A 61 -28.72 1.21 -20.40
C GLY A 61 -29.83 1.93 -19.62
N LEU A 62 -29.48 2.76 -18.65
CA LEU A 62 -30.44 3.39 -17.74
C LEU A 62 -30.57 4.89 -18.06
N GLY A 63 -31.80 5.42 -17.98
CA GLY A 63 -32.10 6.82 -18.25
C GLY A 63 -32.80 7.51 -17.07
N GLY A 64 -32.96 8.83 -17.18
CA GLY A 64 -33.78 9.63 -16.26
C GLY A 64 -33.05 10.17 -15.02
N ALA A 65 -33.79 10.98 -14.25
CA ALA A 65 -33.25 11.75 -13.11
C ALA A 65 -32.64 10.87 -12.02
N TYR A 66 -33.21 9.68 -11.78
CA TYR A 66 -32.67 8.72 -10.81
C TYR A 66 -31.30 8.16 -11.22
N THR A 67 -31.13 7.82 -12.49
CA THR A 67 -29.85 7.37 -13.05
C THR A 67 -28.82 8.50 -13.01
N PHE A 68 -29.24 9.72 -13.30
CA PHE A 68 -28.39 10.90 -13.18
C PHE A 68 -27.95 11.15 -11.72
N ALA A 69 -28.83 11.00 -10.74
CA ALA A 69 -28.47 11.09 -9.33
C ALA A 69 -27.45 10.01 -8.92
N LYS A 70 -27.63 8.76 -9.37
CA LYS A 70 -26.63 7.70 -9.19
C LYS A 70 -25.29 8.09 -9.79
N PHE A 71 -25.28 8.61 -11.01
CA PHE A 71 -24.07 9.08 -11.67
C PHE A 71 -23.33 10.14 -10.86
N LEU A 72 -24.06 11.14 -10.34
CA LEU A 72 -23.48 12.19 -9.50
C LEU A 72 -22.90 11.64 -8.19
N ILE A 73 -23.64 10.76 -7.51
CA ILE A 73 -23.19 10.13 -6.26
C ILE A 73 -21.95 9.27 -6.51
N GLY A 74 -21.97 8.44 -7.55
CA GLY A 74 -20.84 7.58 -7.90
C GLY A 74 -19.60 8.37 -8.27
N THR A 75 -19.75 9.40 -9.11
CA THR A 75 -18.65 10.27 -9.52
C THR A 75 -18.10 11.07 -8.34
N GLY A 76 -18.97 11.67 -7.53
CA GLY A 76 -18.57 12.43 -6.34
C GLY A 76 -17.84 11.56 -5.32
N GLY A 77 -18.31 10.33 -5.08
CA GLY A 77 -17.66 9.35 -4.23
C GLY A 77 -16.27 8.98 -4.72
N LEU A 78 -16.12 8.75 -6.02
CA LEU A 78 -14.83 8.41 -6.64
C LEU A 78 -13.83 9.57 -6.62
N VAL A 79 -14.28 10.80 -6.88
CA VAL A 79 -13.45 12.00 -6.77
C VAL A 79 -13.02 12.22 -5.31
N GLY A 80 -13.92 12.05 -4.35
CA GLY A 80 -13.59 12.13 -2.93
C GLY A 80 -12.59 11.07 -2.49
N ALA A 81 -12.75 9.83 -2.96
CA ALA A 81 -11.81 8.74 -2.69
C ALA A 81 -10.43 9.01 -3.32
N PHE A 82 -10.37 9.52 -4.55
CA PHE A 82 -9.11 9.88 -5.18
C PHE A 82 -8.43 11.05 -4.45
N GLY A 83 -9.19 12.08 -4.10
CA GLY A 83 -8.71 13.23 -3.34
C GLY A 83 -8.15 12.85 -1.96
N SER A 84 -8.78 11.89 -1.26
CA SER A 84 -8.28 11.41 0.04
C SER A 84 -6.94 10.67 -0.10
N VAL A 85 -6.80 9.80 -1.10
CA VAL A 85 -5.54 9.09 -1.38
C VAL A 85 -4.44 10.08 -1.81
N ALA A 86 -4.75 11.00 -2.72
CA ALA A 86 -3.81 12.01 -3.19
C ALA A 86 -3.37 12.94 -2.04
N GLY A 87 -4.30 13.37 -1.20
CA GLY A 87 -4.01 14.19 -0.02
C GLY A 87 -3.16 13.46 1.01
N ALA A 88 -3.47 12.18 1.29
CA ALA A 88 -2.69 11.35 2.18
C ALA A 88 -1.25 11.15 1.66
N LEU A 89 -1.05 10.87 0.37
CA LEU A 89 0.30 10.67 -0.18
C LEU A 89 1.09 11.98 -0.31
N GLY A 90 0.41 13.10 -0.56
CA GLY A 90 1.00 14.44 -0.62
C GLY A 90 1.46 14.98 0.73
N SER A 91 0.95 14.44 1.84
CA SER A 91 1.33 14.85 3.19
C SER A 91 2.74 14.39 3.56
N LYS A 92 3.51 15.31 4.18
CA LYS A 92 4.82 15.03 4.79
C LYS A 92 4.71 14.24 6.10
N ARG A 93 3.50 14.16 6.69
CA ARG A 93 3.25 13.48 7.97
C ARG A 93 2.82 12.03 7.81
N THR A 94 2.64 11.56 6.58
CA THR A 94 2.15 10.21 6.31
C THR A 94 3.24 9.19 6.57
N THR A 95 2.99 8.30 7.52
CA THR A 95 3.96 7.32 7.99
C THR A 95 4.10 6.14 7.02
N ASP A 96 5.14 5.35 7.17
CA ASP A 96 5.37 4.16 6.34
C ASP A 96 4.25 3.13 6.47
N MET A 97 3.70 2.97 7.67
CA MET A 97 2.54 2.10 7.91
C MET A 97 1.29 2.59 7.18
N GLN A 98 1.09 3.90 7.07
CA GLN A 98 -0.01 4.48 6.30
C GLN A 98 0.21 4.30 4.78
N ASN A 99 1.44 4.45 4.29
CA ASN A 99 1.77 4.17 2.89
C ASN A 99 1.55 2.69 2.54
N LEU A 100 1.94 1.77 3.43
CA LEU A 100 1.67 0.34 3.29
C LEU A 100 0.16 0.06 3.29
N GLY A 101 -0.59 0.69 4.19
CA GLY A 101 -2.05 0.59 4.20
C GLY A 101 -2.68 1.06 2.88
N LEU A 102 -2.22 2.19 2.33
CA LEU A 102 -2.67 2.70 1.04
C LEU A 102 -2.27 1.80 -0.14
N PHE A 103 -1.16 1.08 -0.04
CA PHE A 103 -0.75 0.09 -1.02
C PHE A 103 -1.66 -1.15 -0.99
N ILE A 104 -1.95 -1.68 0.22
CA ILE A 104 -2.90 -2.79 0.41
C ILE A 104 -4.28 -2.37 -0.10
N TRP A 105 -4.70 -1.15 0.23
CA TRP A 105 -5.95 -0.56 -0.26
C TRP A 105 -6.00 -0.51 -1.79
N ALA A 106 -4.90 -0.13 -2.45
CA ALA A 106 -4.80 -0.16 -3.90
C ALA A 106 -5.03 -1.56 -4.47
N GLY A 107 -4.44 -2.58 -3.85
CA GLY A 107 -4.63 -3.99 -4.23
C GLY A 107 -6.09 -4.43 -4.10
N LEU A 108 -6.77 -4.05 -3.02
CA LEU A 108 -8.20 -4.33 -2.83
C LEU A 108 -9.07 -3.63 -3.88
N LEU A 109 -8.80 -2.36 -4.19
CA LEU A 109 -9.50 -1.62 -5.24
C LEU A 109 -9.34 -2.27 -6.60
N LEU A 110 -8.13 -2.72 -6.93
CA LEU A 110 -7.84 -3.42 -8.20
C LEU A 110 -8.52 -4.79 -8.26
N ALA A 111 -8.52 -5.56 -7.18
CA ALA A 111 -9.23 -6.84 -7.12
C ALA A 111 -10.74 -6.65 -7.29
N PHE A 112 -11.30 -5.64 -6.62
CA PHE A 112 -12.71 -5.29 -6.76
C PHE A 112 -13.05 -4.81 -8.17
N SER A 113 -12.21 -3.95 -8.78
CA SER A 113 -12.45 -3.47 -10.14
C SER A 113 -12.39 -4.58 -11.18
N ALA A 114 -11.46 -5.53 -11.02
CA ALA A 114 -11.39 -6.73 -11.85
C ALA A 114 -12.66 -7.59 -11.71
N TRP A 115 -13.09 -7.88 -10.48
CA TRP A 115 -14.34 -8.61 -10.24
C TRP A 115 -15.54 -7.92 -10.89
N LEU A 116 -15.66 -6.61 -10.74
CA LEU A 116 -16.77 -5.83 -11.30
C LEU A 116 -16.76 -5.88 -12.83
N LEU A 117 -15.61 -5.66 -13.48
CA LEU A 117 -15.50 -5.66 -14.94
C LEU A 117 -15.65 -7.05 -15.55
N ILE A 118 -15.08 -8.09 -14.93
CA ILE A 118 -15.25 -9.48 -15.35
C ILE A 118 -16.71 -9.90 -15.18
N GLY A 119 -17.34 -9.55 -14.05
CA GLY A 119 -18.75 -9.81 -13.80
C GLY A 119 -19.64 -9.18 -14.87
N PHE A 120 -19.36 -7.93 -15.27
CA PHE A 120 -20.05 -7.31 -16.40
C PHE A 120 -19.84 -8.09 -17.70
N ALA A 121 -18.60 -8.42 -18.05
CA ALA A 121 -18.30 -9.17 -19.26
C ALA A 121 -18.98 -10.56 -19.29
N ALA A 122 -19.12 -11.23 -18.15
CA ALA A 122 -19.74 -12.55 -18.07
C ALA A 122 -21.27 -12.55 -18.23
N ILE A 123 -21.94 -11.39 -18.13
CA ILE A 123 -23.41 -11.27 -18.20
C ILE A 123 -23.86 -10.75 -19.58
N THR A 124 -22.96 -10.12 -20.34
CA THR A 124 -23.28 -9.48 -21.63
C THR A 124 -22.95 -10.31 -22.87
N PHE A 125 -22.34 -11.49 -22.72
CA PHE A 125 -22.10 -12.48 -23.79
C PHE A 125 -22.82 -13.80 -23.48
#